data_AF-A0AB35K3E3-F1
#
_entry.id   AF-A0AB35K3E3-F1
#
_cell.length_a   1.000
_cell.length_b   1.000
_cell.length_c   1.000
_cell.angle_alpha   90.00
_cell.angle_beta   90.00
_cell.angle_gamma   90.00
#
_symmetry.space_group_name_H-M   'P 1'
#
loop_
_entity.id
_entity.type
_entity.pdbx_description
1 polymer ?
#
loop_
_entity_poly.entity_id
_entity_poly.type
_entity_poly.pdbx_seq_one_letter_code
_entity_poly.pdbx_strand_id
1 'polypeptide(L)'
;MPLTVNDVIRHLKYDEVSADLDDLQSLLDAAEQAVKDHVLSKYDAENKAQQRAILLLCGYYDKYRNLEGEMPTNGFFLPQPVLVLLNPYYKPLAV
;
A
#
# COMPACT_ATOMS: atom_id res chain seq x y z
N MET A 1 4.12 0.57 -16.29
CA MET A 1 4.80 1.65 -15.55
C MET A 1 4.55 1.51 -14.06
N PRO A 2 5.60 1.68 -13.22
CA PRO A 2 5.49 1.69 -11.76
C PRO A 2 4.65 2.87 -11.27
N LEU A 3 4.18 2.79 -10.02
CA LEU A 3 3.48 3.88 -9.36
C LEU A 3 4.43 5.04 -9.06
N THR A 4 3.86 6.23 -9.01
CA THR A 4 4.54 7.47 -8.63
C THR A 4 3.77 8.18 -7.51
N VAL A 5 4.40 9.17 -6.88
CA VAL A 5 3.75 10.00 -5.86
C VAL A 5 2.49 10.69 -6.40
N ASN A 6 2.46 11.08 -7.68
CA ASN A 6 1.27 11.65 -8.31
C ASN A 6 0.06 10.69 -8.29
N ASP A 7 0.29 9.38 -8.37
CA ASP A 7 -0.78 8.39 -8.26
C ASP A 7 -1.32 8.31 -6.82
N VAL A 8 -0.44 8.48 -5.83
CA VAL A 8 -0.82 8.57 -4.41
C VAL A 8 -1.62 9.84 -4.14
N ILE A 9 -1.17 10.99 -4.62
CA ILE A 9 -1.90 12.28 -4.50
C ILE A 9 -3.32 12.13 -5.05
N ARG A 10 -3.45 11.59 -6.27
CA ARG A 10 -4.76 11.34 -6.91
C ARG A 10 -5.61 10.34 -6.12
N HIS A 11 -4.99 9.30 -5.58
CA HIS A 11 -5.70 8.28 -4.81
C HIS A 11 -6.27 8.83 -3.50
N LEU A 12 -5.44 9.56 -2.77
CA LEU A 12 -5.76 10.15 -1.46
C LEU A 12 -6.52 11.48 -1.58
N LYS A 13 -6.62 12.03 -2.78
CA LYS A 13 -7.29 13.31 -3.08
C LYS A 13 -6.63 14.50 -2.37
N TYR A 14 -5.30 14.47 -2.22
CA TYR A 14 -4.55 15.64 -1.81
C TYR A 14 -4.58 16.69 -2.92
N ASP A 15 -4.45 17.96 -2.53
CA ASP A 15 -4.23 19.05 -3.47
C ASP A 15 -2.76 19.04 -3.92
N GLU A 16 -2.53 18.95 -5.22
CA GLU A 16 -1.20 18.88 -5.84
C GLU A 16 -0.29 20.07 -5.45
N VAL A 17 -0.87 21.21 -5.07
CA VAL A 17 -0.11 22.44 -4.73
C VAL A 17 0.31 22.48 -3.25
N SER A 18 -0.32 21.69 -2.39
CA SER A 18 -0.08 21.70 -0.93
C SER A 18 0.31 20.35 -0.34
N ALA A 19 0.40 19.31 -1.17
CA ALA A 19 0.84 17.98 -0.77
C ALA A 19 2.32 18.00 -0.32
N ASP A 20 2.58 17.43 0.86
CA ASP A 20 3.94 17.13 1.29
C ASP A 20 4.47 15.93 0.49
N LEU A 21 5.28 16.22 -0.53
CA LEU A 21 5.76 15.20 -1.46
C LEU A 21 6.69 14.18 -0.80
N ASP A 22 7.46 14.60 0.21
CA ASP A 22 8.42 13.73 0.90
C ASP A 22 7.71 12.73 1.81
N ASP A 23 6.65 13.18 2.50
CA ASP A 23 5.78 12.29 3.29
C ASP A 23 5.04 11.28 2.40
N LEU A 24 4.46 11.75 1.29
CA LEU A 24 3.76 10.87 0.35
C LEU A 24 4.67 9.87 -0.37
N GLN A 25 5.93 10.24 -0.65
CA GLN A 25 6.94 9.31 -1.15
C GLN A 25 7.27 8.26 -0.10
N SER A 26 7.48 8.66 1.15
CA SER A 26 7.76 7.73 2.25
C SER A 26 6.62 6.73 2.47
N LEU A 27 5.38 7.20 2.33
CA LEU A 27 4.18 6.38 2.40
C LEU A 27 4.09 5.37 1.24
N LEU A 28 4.43 5.81 0.02
CA LEU A 28 4.50 4.94 -1.16
C LEU A 28 5.56 3.86 -0.99
N ASP A 29 6.76 4.23 -0.54
CA ASP A 29 7.88 3.30 -0.34
C ASP A 29 7.54 2.23 0.70
N ALA A 30 6.95 2.64 1.83
CA ALA A 30 6.50 1.72 2.87
C ALA A 30 5.41 0.76 2.39
N ALA A 31 4.43 1.27 1.63
CA ALA A 31 3.37 0.45 1.07
C ALA A 31 3.89 -0.53 0.01
N GLU A 32 4.78 -0.08 -0.87
CA GLU A 32 5.42 -0.92 -1.89
C GLU A 32 6.26 -2.03 -1.25
N GLN A 33 7.05 -1.71 -0.22
CA GLN A 33 7.85 -2.70 0.50
C GLN A 33 6.97 -3.77 1.15
N ALA A 34 5.89 -3.38 1.83
CA ALA A 34 4.96 -4.33 2.45
C ALA A 34 4.32 -5.28 1.42
N VAL A 35 4.03 -4.80 0.21
CA VAL A 35 3.56 -5.65 -0.89
C VAL A 35 4.67 -6.58 -1.38
N LYS A 36 5.90 -6.08 -1.58
CA LYS A 36 7.07 -6.90 -1.96
C LYS A 36 7.32 -8.02 -0.94
N ASP A 37 7.23 -7.74 0.35
CA ASP A 37 7.44 -8.74 1.40
C ASP A 37 6.34 -9.81 1.39
N HIS A 38 5.11 -9.44 1.02
CA HIS A 38 3.98 -10.38 0.94
C HIS A 38 4.03 -11.29 -0.30
N VAL A 39 4.43 -10.76 -1.46
CA VAL A 39 4.40 -11.52 -2.74
C VAL A 39 5.78 -12.05 -3.16
N LEU A 40 6.85 -11.56 -2.53
CA LEU A 40 8.25 -11.94 -2.76
C LEU A 40 8.63 -11.88 -4.24
N SER A 41 9.14 -12.99 -4.78
CA SER A 41 9.60 -13.11 -6.17
C SER A 41 8.52 -12.93 -7.23
N LYS A 42 7.23 -12.82 -6.84
CA LYS A 42 6.11 -12.56 -7.76
C LYS A 42 5.79 -11.07 -7.89
N TYR A 43 6.60 -10.19 -7.29
CA TYR A 43 6.41 -8.75 -7.43
C TYR A 43 6.59 -8.33 -8.88
N ASP A 44 5.64 -7.54 -9.37
CA ASP A 44 5.65 -6.95 -10.70
C ASP A 44 5.05 -5.54 -10.59
N ALA A 45 5.90 -4.54 -10.85
CA ALA A 45 5.55 -3.13 -10.75
C ALA A 45 4.47 -2.71 -11.76
N GLU A 46 4.20 -3.50 -12.80
CA GLU A 46 3.16 -3.24 -13.80
C GLU A 46 1.83 -3.95 -13.49
N ASN A 47 1.83 -4.88 -12.52
CA ASN A 47 0.66 -5.65 -12.16
C ASN A 47 -0.39 -4.77 -11.48
N LYS A 48 -1.56 -4.66 -12.11
CA LYS A 48 -2.65 -3.77 -11.66
C LYS A 48 -3.22 -4.14 -10.29
N ALA A 49 -3.22 -5.42 -9.92
CA ALA A 49 -3.67 -5.84 -8.61
C ALA A 49 -2.68 -5.39 -7.52
N GLN A 50 -1.38 -5.54 -7.78
CA GLN A 50 -0.32 -5.09 -6.86
C GLN A 50 -0.30 -3.56 -6.75
N GLN A 51 -0.40 -2.83 -7.87
CA GLN A 51 -0.54 -1.37 -7.86
C GLN A 51 -1.73 -0.91 -7.03
N ARG A 52 -2.90 -1.55 -7.21
CA ARG A 52 -4.10 -1.19 -6.44
C ARG A 52 -3.93 -1.51 -4.95
N ALA A 53 -3.27 -2.61 -4.62
CA ALA A 53 -2.97 -2.99 -3.24
C ALA A 53 -2.06 -1.96 -2.55
N ILE A 54 -1.02 -1.48 -3.24
CA ILE A 54 -0.12 -0.41 -2.74
C ILE A 54 -0.92 0.85 -2.43
N LEU A 55 -1.74 1.33 -3.38
CA LEU A 55 -2.55 2.54 -3.16
C LEU A 55 -3.53 2.41 -1.99
N LEU A 56 -4.21 1.27 -1.87
CA LEU A 56 -5.11 1.03 -0.73
C LEU A 56 -4.35 1.02 0.60
N LEU A 57 -3.11 0.54 0.61
CA LEU A 57 -2.26 0.51 1.78
C LEU A 57 -1.74 1.91 2.13
N CYS A 58 -1.41 2.74 1.14
CA CYS A 58 -1.17 4.17 1.33
C CYS A 58 -2.35 4.85 2.05
N GLY A 59 -3.58 4.66 1.56
CA GLY A 59 -4.76 5.24 2.20
C GLY A 59 -5.04 4.70 3.59
N TYR A 60 -4.63 3.46 3.85
CA TYR A 60 -4.68 2.89 5.20
C TYR A 60 -3.69 3.57 6.14
N TYR A 61 -2.42 3.70 5.75
CA TYR A 61 -1.39 4.37 6.56
C TYR A 61 -1.72 5.84 6.81
N ASP A 62 -2.16 6.57 5.78
CA ASP A 62 -2.56 7.98 5.90
C ASP A 62 -3.72 8.15 6.89
N LYS A 63 -4.75 7.30 6.79
CA LYS A 63 -5.92 7.35 7.68
C LYS A 63 -5.59 7.02 9.14
N TYR A 64 -4.67 6.09 9.37
CA TYR A 64 -4.33 5.58 10.72
C TYR A 64 -2.97 6.08 11.23
N ARG A 65 -2.50 7.22 10.71
CA ARG A 65 -1.23 7.84 11.10
C ARG A 65 -1.15 8.31 12.56
N ASN A 66 -2.31 8.62 13.16
CA ASN A 66 -2.42 9.13 14.52
C ASN A 66 -2.97 8.04 15.47
N LEU A 67 -2.43 7.98 16.68
CA LEU A 67 -2.81 7.03 17.75
C LEU A 67 -4.28 7.09 18.20
N GLU A 68 -5.05 8.10 17.78
CA GLU A 68 -6.45 8.28 18.18
C GLU A 68 -7.43 7.34 17.46
N GLY A 69 -7.02 6.72 16.36
CA GLY A 69 -7.82 5.72 15.67
C GLY A 69 -7.41 4.31 16.08
N GLU A 70 -8.34 3.52 16.62
CA GLU A 70 -8.13 2.06 16.70
C GLU A 70 -7.95 1.52 15.28
N MET A 71 -6.73 1.11 14.97
CA MET A 71 -6.40 0.51 13.68
C MET A 71 -7.19 -0.80 13.55
N PRO A 72 -8.10 -0.94 12.57
CA PRO A 72 -8.92 -2.13 12.43
C PRO A 72 -8.04 -3.30 12.00
N THR A 73 -7.71 -4.15 12.96
CA THR A 73 -6.94 -5.37 12.72
C THR A 73 -7.88 -6.55 12.48
N ASN A 74 -7.60 -7.31 11.43
CA ASN A 74 -8.19 -8.62 11.18
C ASN A 74 -7.28 -9.76 11.68
N GLY A 75 -6.27 -9.46 12.52
CA GLY A 75 -5.26 -10.41 12.96
C GLY A 75 -4.14 -10.67 11.94
N PHE A 76 -4.19 -10.01 10.78
CA PHE A 76 -3.16 -10.10 9.74
C PHE A 76 -2.35 -8.80 9.65
N PHE A 77 -1.14 -8.92 9.11
CA PHE A 77 -0.25 -7.79 8.87
C PHE A 77 -0.82 -6.77 7.86
N LEU A 78 -1.63 -7.24 6.90
CA LEU A 78 -2.22 -6.39 5.85
C LEU A 78 -3.74 -6.24 6.03
N PRO A 79 -4.32 -5.08 5.66
CA PRO A 79 -5.76 -4.87 5.66
C PRO A 79 -6.48 -5.90 4.77
N GLN A 80 -7.69 -6.31 5.14
CA GLN A 80 -8.46 -7.30 4.39
C GLN A 80 -8.60 -7.00 2.88
N PRO A 81 -8.89 -5.76 2.43
CA PRO A 81 -8.97 -5.46 1.00
C PRO A 81 -7.65 -5.66 0.25
N VAL A 82 -6.52 -5.39 0.91
CA VAL A 82 -5.17 -5.58 0.36
C VAL A 82 -4.89 -7.08 0.24
N LEU A 83 -5.20 -7.86 1.28
CA LEU A 83 -5.05 -9.32 1.24
C LEU A 83 -5.84 -9.97 0.11
N VAL A 84 -7.08 -9.56 -0.11
CA VAL A 84 -7.92 -10.13 -1.19
C VAL A 84 -7.27 -9.94 -2.56
N LEU A 85 -6.64 -8.79 -2.81
CA LEU A 85 -5.94 -8.51 -4.07
C LEU A 85 -4.62 -9.30 -4.20
N LEU A 86 -3.93 -9.51 -3.08
CA LEU A 86 -2.60 -10.14 -3.08
C LEU A 86 -2.64 -11.66 -2.88
N ASN A 87 -3.75 -12.23 -2.42
CA ASN A 87 -3.87 -13.67 -2.11
C ASN A 87 -3.43 -14.59 -3.28
N PRO A 88 -3.76 -14.30 -4.56
CA PRO A 88 -3.26 -15.10 -5.69
C PRO A 88 -1.72 -15.09 -5.84
N TYR A 89 -1.08 -14.03 -5.34
CA TYR A 89 0.36 -13.81 -5.38
C TYR A 89 1.03 -14.20 -4.07
N TYR A 90 0.27 -14.59 -3.04
CA TYR A 90 0.85 -15.01 -1.78
C TYR A 90 1.83 -16.18 -2.00
N LYS A 91 2.92 -16.14 -1.25
CA LYS A 91 3.90 -17.22 -1.17
C LYS A 91 4.07 -17.58 0.29
N PRO A 92 3.60 -18.76 0.75
CA PRO A 92 3.78 -19.16 2.14
C PRO A 92 5.26 -19.22 2.50
N LEU A 93 5.60 -18.72 3.68
CA LEU A 93 6.97 -18.65 4.20
C LEU A 93 7.52 -20.01 4.66
N ALA A 94 6.67 -21.04 4.77
CA ALA A 94 7.06 -22.40 5.11
C ALA A 94 6.68 -23.37 3.97
N VAL A 95 7.68 -24.13 3.51
CA VAL A 95 7.52 -25.39 2.78
C VAL A 95 8.06 -26.49 3.69
#